data_AF-A0A945CIG2-F1
#
_entry.id   AF-A0A945CIG2-F1
#
_cell.length_a   1.000
_cell.length_b   1.000
_cell.length_c   1.000
_cell.angle_alpha   90.00
_cell.angle_beta   90.00
_cell.angle_gamma   90.00
#
_symmetry.space_group_name_H-M   'P 1'
#
loop_
_entity.id
_entity.type
_entity.pdbx_description
1 polymer ?
#
loop_
_entity_poly.entity_id
_entity_poly.type
_entity_poly.pdbx_seq_one_letter_code
_entity_poly.pdbx_strand_id
1 'polypeptide(L)'
;EGDIAALRERGVEVGWEAPVVDDPVDDPVDPILEPGVGPRILFASYEAGSIDVYMMEEDGGNSINLTSSTDYDGDPSWSPDGRQIAFVSYRDENTDIYLLRTGETEPVNLTRDPSGDGSPSWSPDGRRIAFWSDREGNGEIFAMDADGGAVVNLTRDPSGDWQPCWSPDGRQIAFSSDREGNIDIFALDVDEGTVTQLTSGSTEEWEPCWSPDGLRIAFVAGSGTSGEICVMDADGSNIRKLTQEMEWGTTPCWSPDGLRIAFSGFGDGFLGIFAVEVERGEVSRLKRSSLVEANPSWTADAGAGFVERMGWVPTTFADRNVEMEVRQQLEILDFGELTDEDLSGIKDLSFWRREVTDLGGMERLVNLEGLDLGNNFTYVQVDGVAGIWLPDLSTEPEEDWNQVRDISPLAGLTQLKTLDLNLNPVEDLSPLAGLTRLTRLTLYSDQIEDLAPLAGLVQLSHLKLGGGQIRDLSPLAGMSRLTLLTIWGTQMSDVSPLVDLGRVGVLDLSYNQIRDLSPLVSMASLTRLYVSKNQIRDISPLLEFSQLSEVGLYGNPLGEKAREVDLPALRAKGVRVIF
;
A
#
# COMPACT_ATOMS: atom_id res chain seq x y z
N GLU A 1 -6.49 51.20 -36.09
CA GLU A 1 -7.73 51.48 -36.86
C GLU A 1 -7.53 51.43 -38.36
N GLY A 2 -6.52 52.11 -38.93
CA GLY A 2 -6.24 52.06 -40.38
C GLY A 2 -6.05 50.65 -40.93
N ASP A 3 -5.33 49.78 -40.21
CA ASP A 3 -5.09 48.39 -40.65
C ASP A 3 -6.35 47.51 -40.54
N ILE A 4 -7.21 47.77 -39.55
CA ILE A 4 -8.48 47.05 -39.38
C ILE A 4 -9.45 47.44 -40.51
N ALA A 5 -9.44 48.69 -40.94
CA ALA A 5 -10.22 49.15 -42.09
C ALA A 5 -9.75 48.48 -43.40
N ALA A 6 -8.43 48.38 -43.60
CA ALA A 6 -7.85 47.70 -44.77
C ALA A 6 -8.16 46.19 -44.80
N LEU A 7 -8.28 45.53 -43.65
CA LEU A 7 -8.69 44.13 -43.55
C LEU A 7 -10.18 43.95 -43.87
N ARG A 8 -11.05 44.82 -43.35
CA ARG A 8 -12.49 44.79 -43.67
C ARG A 8 -12.77 45.10 -45.15
N GLU A 9 -12.03 46.02 -45.78
CA GLU A 9 -12.13 46.30 -47.22
C GLU A 9 -11.76 45.10 -48.10
N ARG A 10 -10.95 44.17 -47.58
CA ARG A 10 -10.62 42.90 -48.24
C ARG A 10 -11.62 41.78 -47.93
N GLY A 11 -12.74 42.11 -47.29
CA GLY A 11 -13.76 41.14 -46.87
C GLY A 11 -13.34 40.28 -45.68
N VAL A 12 -12.29 40.67 -44.95
CA VAL A 12 -11.81 39.94 -43.77
C VAL A 12 -12.57 40.43 -42.54
N GLU A 13 -13.30 39.52 -41.92
CA GLU A 13 -14.03 39.77 -40.67
C GLU A 13 -13.04 39.82 -39.50
N VAL A 14 -13.16 40.84 -38.64
CA VAL A 14 -12.23 41.05 -37.51
C VAL A 14 -13.06 41.18 -36.23
N GLY A 15 -13.03 40.11 -35.43
CA GLY A 15 -13.68 39.99 -34.12
C GLY A 15 -12.68 39.54 -33.05
N TRP A 16 -13.00 39.79 -31.78
CA TRP A 16 -12.13 39.53 -30.62
C TRP A 16 -12.81 38.60 -29.62
N GLU A 17 -13.35 37.48 -30.09
CA GLU A 17 -13.82 36.39 -29.23
C GLU A 17 -13.52 35.05 -29.94
N ALA A 18 -13.07 34.06 -29.17
CA ALA A 18 -12.54 32.79 -29.68
C ALA A 18 -13.67 31.87 -30.18
N PRO A 19 -13.55 31.26 -31.39
CA PRO A 19 -14.52 30.29 -31.88
C PRO A 19 -14.14 28.85 -31.49
N VAL A 20 -15.17 28.05 -31.21
CA VAL A 20 -15.14 26.59 -31.02
C VAL A 20 -15.47 25.91 -32.36
N VAL A 21 -14.64 24.95 -32.82
CA VAL A 21 -15.01 23.87 -33.76
C VAL A 21 -14.08 22.65 -33.58
N ASP A 22 -14.69 21.46 -33.60
CA ASP A 22 -14.15 20.08 -33.46
C ASP A 22 -13.10 19.60 -34.50
N ASP A 23 -12.08 18.90 -33.97
CA ASP A 23 -11.21 17.74 -34.38
C ASP A 23 -10.71 17.51 -35.83
N PRO A 24 -9.50 16.88 -36.09
CA PRO A 24 -8.78 15.89 -35.24
C PRO A 24 -7.19 15.87 -35.22
N VAL A 25 -6.63 15.06 -34.29
CA VAL A 25 -5.33 14.29 -34.12
C VAL A 25 -3.93 14.91 -33.80
N ASP A 26 -3.33 14.34 -32.74
CA ASP A 26 -1.92 14.13 -32.25
C ASP A 26 -1.13 15.31 -31.59
N ASP A 27 -1.11 15.52 -30.25
CA ASP A 27 -0.53 14.82 -29.04
C ASP A 27 0.87 15.34 -28.60
N PRO A 28 1.30 15.26 -27.31
CA PRO A 28 0.56 15.10 -26.04
C PRO A 28 0.93 16.17 -24.98
N VAL A 29 0.03 16.41 -24.02
CA VAL A 29 0.38 16.95 -22.69
C VAL A 29 -0.39 16.10 -21.67
N ASP A 30 0.35 15.43 -20.79
CA ASP A 30 -0.13 14.57 -19.72
C ASP A 30 -1.37 15.12 -18.99
N PRO A 31 -2.45 14.34 -18.86
CA PRO A 31 -3.45 14.60 -17.84
C PRO A 31 -2.94 14.06 -16.50
N ILE A 32 -3.03 14.91 -15.48
CA ILE A 32 -2.93 14.52 -14.08
C ILE A 32 -4.01 13.45 -13.85
N LEU A 33 -3.58 12.21 -13.61
CA LEU A 33 -4.44 11.08 -13.26
C LEU A 33 -5.11 11.35 -11.89
N GLU A 34 -6.44 11.35 -11.86
CA GLU A 34 -7.19 11.20 -10.60
C GLU A 34 -6.95 9.80 -10.03
N PRO A 35 -6.98 9.60 -8.69
CA PRO A 35 -6.83 8.27 -8.11
C PRO A 35 -8.13 7.46 -8.32
N GLY A 36 -8.07 6.40 -9.15
CA GLY A 36 -9.05 5.29 -9.06
C GLY A 36 -9.64 4.65 -10.33
N VAL A 37 -9.11 4.88 -11.53
CA VAL A 37 -9.60 4.14 -12.74
C VAL A 37 -8.42 3.66 -13.60
N GLY A 38 -7.64 2.74 -13.04
CA GLY A 38 -6.57 2.02 -13.74
C GLY A 38 -6.95 0.57 -14.05
N PRO A 39 -6.11 -0.16 -14.81
CA PRO A 39 -6.30 -1.59 -15.02
C PRO A 39 -6.19 -2.36 -13.69
N ARG A 40 -6.81 -3.54 -13.64
CA ARG A 40 -6.92 -4.43 -12.47
C ARG A 40 -6.29 -5.78 -12.75
N ILE A 41 -5.95 -6.50 -11.70
CA ILE A 41 -5.28 -7.80 -11.76
C ILE A 41 -6.10 -8.82 -10.97
N LEU A 42 -6.58 -9.88 -11.62
CA LEU A 42 -7.06 -11.09 -10.94
C LEU A 42 -5.86 -11.94 -10.55
N PHE A 43 -5.96 -12.69 -9.45
CA PHE A 43 -4.95 -13.66 -9.03
C PHE A 43 -5.56 -14.66 -8.06
N ALA A 44 -4.95 -15.81 -7.88
CA ALA A 44 -5.36 -16.81 -6.90
C ALA A 44 -4.60 -16.60 -5.58
N SER A 45 -5.26 -16.68 -4.41
CA SER A 45 -4.61 -16.54 -3.10
C SER A 45 -5.19 -17.47 -2.03
N TYR A 46 -4.34 -17.93 -1.10
CA TYR A 46 -4.73 -18.81 0.01
C TYR A 46 -5.20 -18.07 1.29
N GLU A 47 -5.43 -16.75 1.22
CA GLU A 47 -5.74 -15.93 2.40
C GLU A 47 -7.00 -16.36 3.19
N ALA A 48 -7.95 -17.01 2.54
CA ALA A 48 -9.22 -17.43 3.15
C ALA A 48 -9.20 -18.86 3.73
N GLY A 49 -8.06 -19.56 3.71
CA GLY A 49 -7.94 -20.96 4.16
C GLY A 49 -8.19 -22.01 3.07
N SER A 50 -8.55 -21.57 1.87
CA SER A 50 -8.58 -22.26 0.58
C SER A 50 -7.96 -21.32 -0.48
N ILE A 51 -7.56 -21.86 -1.64
CA ILE A 51 -7.13 -21.01 -2.75
C ILE A 51 -8.40 -20.48 -3.41
N ASP A 52 -8.59 -19.16 -3.37
CA ASP A 52 -9.70 -18.45 -3.98
C ASP A 52 -9.21 -17.46 -5.04
N VAL A 53 -10.09 -16.99 -5.92
CA VAL A 53 -9.82 -15.93 -6.89
C VAL A 53 -10.01 -14.56 -6.24
N TYR A 54 -8.96 -13.77 -6.26
CA TYR A 54 -8.92 -12.38 -5.81
C TYR A 54 -8.77 -11.42 -6.98
N MET A 55 -9.10 -10.17 -6.74
CA MET A 55 -8.83 -9.04 -7.63
C MET A 55 -8.12 -7.94 -6.85
N MET A 56 -7.16 -7.26 -7.47
CA MET A 56 -6.51 -6.06 -6.94
C MET A 56 -6.40 -4.98 -8.02
N GLU A 57 -6.09 -3.76 -7.62
CA GLU A 57 -5.70 -2.71 -8.56
C GLU A 57 -4.28 -2.93 -9.10
N GLU A 58 -3.91 -2.22 -10.16
CA GLU A 58 -2.57 -2.23 -10.75
C GLU A 58 -1.43 -1.92 -9.78
N ASP A 59 -1.69 -1.15 -8.72
CA ASP A 59 -0.72 -0.83 -7.66
C ASP A 59 -0.56 -1.95 -6.62
N GLY A 60 -1.34 -3.03 -6.73
CA GLY A 60 -1.39 -4.14 -5.76
C GLY A 60 -2.27 -3.89 -4.53
N GLY A 61 -2.86 -2.71 -4.41
CA GLY A 61 -3.84 -2.37 -3.37
C GLY A 61 -5.26 -2.85 -3.68
N ASN A 62 -6.20 -2.65 -2.74
CA ASN A 62 -7.61 -3.09 -2.83
C ASN A 62 -7.77 -4.56 -3.24
N SER A 63 -7.01 -5.46 -2.63
CA SER A 63 -7.24 -6.89 -2.82
C SER A 63 -8.59 -7.30 -2.25
N ILE A 64 -9.45 -7.91 -3.08
CA ILE A 64 -10.75 -8.44 -2.68
C ILE A 64 -10.88 -9.91 -3.09
N ASN A 65 -11.51 -10.72 -2.25
CA ASN A 65 -11.84 -12.09 -2.59
C ASN A 65 -13.15 -12.13 -3.41
N LEU A 66 -13.13 -12.77 -4.58
CA LEU A 66 -14.29 -12.91 -5.47
C LEU A 66 -14.97 -14.27 -5.35
N THR A 67 -14.29 -15.29 -4.82
CA THR A 67 -14.85 -16.62 -4.60
C THR A 67 -14.82 -16.96 -3.11
N SER A 68 -15.68 -17.86 -2.66
CA SER A 68 -15.72 -18.25 -1.23
C SER A 68 -15.92 -19.76 -1.09
N SER A 69 -15.17 -20.51 -1.92
CA SER A 69 -15.23 -21.96 -1.96
C SER A 69 -14.35 -22.57 -0.88
N THR A 70 -14.72 -23.74 -0.35
CA THR A 70 -13.80 -24.53 0.50
C THR A 70 -12.77 -25.32 -0.30
N ASP A 71 -12.96 -25.38 -1.62
CA ASP A 71 -12.09 -26.08 -2.57
C ASP A 71 -11.20 -25.09 -3.34
N TYR A 72 -10.34 -25.61 -4.22
CA TYR A 72 -9.45 -24.80 -5.05
C TYR A 72 -10.22 -24.02 -6.13
N ASP A 73 -10.02 -22.71 -6.17
CA ASP A 73 -10.43 -21.80 -7.24
C ASP A 73 -9.19 -21.01 -7.73
N GLY A 74 -8.76 -21.20 -8.99
CA GLY A 74 -7.52 -20.63 -9.53
C GLY A 74 -7.53 -20.42 -11.04
N ASP A 75 -6.38 -20.09 -11.64
CA ASP A 75 -6.23 -19.75 -13.07
C ASP A 75 -7.31 -18.76 -13.60
N PRO A 76 -7.51 -17.60 -12.96
CA PRO A 76 -8.56 -16.68 -13.38
C PRO A 76 -8.20 -15.95 -14.68
N SER A 77 -9.20 -15.69 -15.52
CA SER A 77 -9.07 -15.00 -16.80
C SER A 77 -10.24 -14.04 -17.02
N TRP A 78 -9.92 -12.77 -17.28
CA TRP A 78 -10.91 -11.75 -17.64
C TRP A 78 -11.50 -11.98 -19.03
N SER A 79 -12.81 -11.77 -19.17
CA SER A 79 -13.39 -11.50 -20.48
C SER A 79 -12.88 -10.16 -21.02
N PRO A 80 -12.77 -9.98 -22.36
CA PRO A 80 -12.22 -8.76 -22.95
C PRO A 80 -12.99 -7.50 -22.58
N ASP A 81 -14.28 -7.63 -22.22
CA ASP A 81 -15.12 -6.52 -21.78
C ASP A 81 -15.16 -6.33 -20.24
N GLY A 82 -14.39 -7.11 -19.48
CA GLY A 82 -14.31 -7.04 -18.02
C GLY A 82 -15.59 -7.44 -17.27
N ARG A 83 -16.58 -8.06 -17.97
CA ARG A 83 -17.88 -8.41 -17.36
C ARG A 83 -17.97 -9.81 -16.82
N GLN A 84 -17.02 -10.66 -17.15
CA GLN A 84 -17.02 -12.07 -16.80
C GLN A 84 -15.61 -12.52 -16.45
N ILE A 85 -15.55 -13.48 -15.54
CA ILE A 85 -14.32 -14.11 -15.10
C ILE A 85 -14.48 -15.61 -15.34
N ALA A 86 -13.63 -16.16 -16.18
CA ALA A 86 -13.48 -17.60 -16.31
C ALA A 86 -12.37 -18.05 -15.36
N PHE A 87 -12.55 -19.15 -14.63
CA PHE A 87 -11.56 -19.64 -13.69
C PHE A 87 -11.73 -21.16 -13.48
N VAL A 88 -10.69 -21.81 -12.98
CA VAL A 88 -10.69 -23.25 -12.68
C VAL A 88 -11.20 -23.47 -11.27
N SER A 89 -12.07 -24.47 -11.07
CA SER A 89 -12.50 -24.88 -9.73
C SER A 89 -12.49 -26.39 -9.54
N TYR A 90 -12.16 -26.85 -8.33
CA TYR A 90 -12.21 -28.26 -7.92
C TYR A 90 -13.50 -28.66 -7.18
N ARG A 91 -14.51 -27.78 -7.14
CA ARG A 91 -15.72 -28.00 -6.31
C ARG A 91 -16.60 -29.20 -6.69
N ASP A 92 -16.39 -29.80 -7.86
CA ASP A 92 -17.16 -30.95 -8.39
C ASP A 92 -16.35 -32.26 -8.46
N GLU A 93 -15.30 -32.41 -7.64
CA GLU A 93 -14.41 -33.61 -7.55
C GLU A 93 -13.40 -33.77 -8.71
N ASN A 94 -13.43 -32.88 -9.68
CA ASN A 94 -12.48 -32.69 -10.78
C ASN A 94 -12.25 -31.18 -11.03
N THR A 95 -11.25 -30.82 -11.83
CA THR A 95 -11.07 -29.43 -12.24
C THR A 95 -11.96 -29.11 -13.43
N ASP A 96 -12.85 -28.14 -13.27
CA ASP A 96 -13.74 -27.66 -14.32
C ASP A 96 -13.57 -26.15 -14.55
N ILE A 97 -13.98 -25.67 -15.73
CA ILE A 97 -14.03 -24.24 -16.04
C ILE A 97 -15.36 -23.66 -15.54
N TYR A 98 -15.25 -22.67 -14.68
CA TYR A 98 -16.36 -21.93 -14.11
C TYR A 98 -16.39 -20.49 -14.58
N LEU A 99 -17.60 -19.94 -14.60
CA LEU A 99 -17.86 -18.58 -15.02
C LEU A 99 -18.52 -17.79 -13.88
N LEU A 100 -17.87 -16.72 -13.45
CA LEU A 100 -18.43 -15.73 -12.54
C LEU A 100 -18.74 -14.45 -13.32
N ARG A 101 -19.97 -13.94 -13.22
CA ARG A 101 -20.27 -12.62 -13.75
C ARG A 101 -19.85 -11.56 -12.74
N THR A 102 -19.28 -10.47 -13.24
CA THR A 102 -18.87 -9.33 -12.41
C THR A 102 -20.06 -8.81 -11.58
N GLY A 103 -19.92 -8.81 -10.25
CA GLY A 103 -20.94 -8.38 -9.30
C GLY A 103 -21.92 -9.48 -8.84
N GLU A 104 -21.80 -10.70 -9.35
CA GLU A 104 -22.49 -11.87 -8.84
C GLU A 104 -21.56 -12.66 -7.88
N THR A 105 -22.12 -13.47 -7.00
CA THR A 105 -21.34 -14.29 -6.03
C THR A 105 -21.38 -15.78 -6.33
N GLU A 106 -22.24 -16.20 -7.27
CA GLU A 106 -22.52 -17.61 -7.55
C GLU A 106 -21.97 -17.96 -8.94
N PRO A 107 -20.87 -18.71 -9.04
CA PRO A 107 -20.29 -19.11 -10.31
C PRO A 107 -21.09 -20.24 -10.97
N VAL A 108 -21.04 -20.32 -12.30
CA VAL A 108 -21.71 -21.34 -13.11
C VAL A 108 -20.68 -22.29 -13.71
N ASN A 109 -20.88 -23.60 -13.53
CA ASN A 109 -20.02 -24.61 -14.16
C ASN A 109 -20.29 -24.70 -15.68
N LEU A 110 -19.27 -24.40 -16.50
CA LEU A 110 -19.32 -24.47 -17.96
C LEU A 110 -18.92 -25.83 -18.51
N THR A 111 -18.01 -26.56 -17.85
CA THR A 111 -17.56 -27.88 -18.27
C THR A 111 -17.94 -28.92 -17.22
N ARG A 112 -18.71 -29.95 -17.59
CA ARG A 112 -19.26 -30.93 -16.62
C ARG A 112 -18.83 -32.35 -16.95
N ASP A 113 -17.64 -32.49 -17.49
CA ASP A 113 -17.07 -33.77 -17.88
C ASP A 113 -16.24 -34.32 -16.72
N PRO A 114 -16.20 -35.64 -16.44
CA PRO A 114 -15.38 -36.18 -15.35
C PRO A 114 -13.86 -35.97 -15.48
N SER A 115 -13.40 -35.50 -16.64
CA SER A 115 -12.01 -35.17 -16.92
C SER A 115 -11.55 -33.84 -16.35
N GLY A 116 -10.24 -33.61 -16.32
CA GLY A 116 -9.68 -32.34 -15.89
C GLY A 116 -9.67 -31.31 -17.02
N ASP A 117 -10.19 -30.13 -16.73
CA ASP A 117 -10.11 -28.95 -17.58
C ASP A 117 -9.33 -27.82 -16.86
N GLY A 118 -8.61 -26.98 -17.61
CA GLY A 118 -7.81 -25.92 -17.00
C GLY A 118 -7.37 -24.78 -17.91
N SER A 119 -6.80 -23.75 -17.28
CA SER A 119 -6.19 -22.55 -17.87
C SER A 119 -7.05 -21.90 -18.98
N PRO A 120 -8.23 -21.35 -18.63
CA PRO A 120 -9.14 -20.74 -19.60
C PRO A 120 -8.54 -19.45 -20.19
N SER A 121 -8.74 -19.23 -21.49
CA SER A 121 -8.36 -18.02 -22.21
C SER A 121 -9.50 -17.56 -23.12
N TRP A 122 -9.93 -16.31 -22.95
CA TRP A 122 -10.98 -15.71 -23.77
C TRP A 122 -10.47 -15.32 -25.17
N SER A 123 -11.30 -15.54 -26.19
CA SER A 123 -11.09 -14.91 -27.50
C SER A 123 -11.26 -13.39 -27.37
N PRO A 124 -10.55 -12.57 -28.16
CA PRO A 124 -10.59 -11.10 -28.03
C PRO A 124 -11.95 -10.48 -28.33
N ASP A 125 -12.81 -11.19 -29.06
CA ASP A 125 -14.20 -10.79 -29.31
C ASP A 125 -15.18 -11.21 -28.18
N GLY A 126 -14.70 -11.92 -27.16
CA GLY A 126 -15.46 -12.40 -26.01
C GLY A 126 -16.45 -13.52 -26.34
N ARG A 127 -16.36 -14.15 -27.51
CA ARG A 127 -17.35 -15.14 -27.96
C ARG A 127 -16.97 -16.57 -27.61
N ARG A 128 -15.69 -16.86 -27.45
CA ARG A 128 -15.18 -18.20 -27.16
C ARG A 128 -14.20 -18.20 -26.00
N ILE A 129 -14.06 -19.37 -25.40
CA ILE A 129 -13.05 -19.67 -24.38
C ILE A 129 -12.25 -20.86 -24.88
N ALA A 130 -10.93 -20.71 -24.99
CA ALA A 130 -10.00 -21.83 -25.17
C ALA A 130 -9.54 -22.34 -23.80
N PHE A 131 -9.34 -23.64 -23.66
CA PHE A 131 -8.91 -24.28 -22.42
C PHE A 131 -8.26 -25.62 -22.77
N TRP A 132 -7.42 -26.17 -21.88
CA TRP A 132 -6.93 -27.53 -22.07
C TRP A 132 -7.86 -28.53 -21.38
N SER A 133 -7.97 -29.75 -21.94
CA SER A 133 -8.74 -30.85 -21.35
C SER A 133 -8.08 -32.20 -21.58
N ASP A 134 -8.16 -33.11 -20.60
CA ASP A 134 -7.67 -34.49 -20.73
C ASP A 134 -8.74 -35.52 -21.15
N ARG A 135 -9.92 -35.06 -21.57
CA ARG A 135 -11.09 -35.91 -21.90
C ARG A 135 -10.88 -36.93 -23.02
N GLU A 136 -9.83 -36.77 -23.83
CA GLU A 136 -9.47 -37.72 -24.91
C GLU A 136 -8.21 -38.55 -24.59
N GLY A 137 -7.68 -38.47 -23.36
CA GLY A 137 -6.62 -39.34 -22.82
C GLY A 137 -5.26 -38.66 -22.62
N ASN A 138 -5.03 -37.52 -23.25
CA ASN A 138 -3.91 -36.60 -23.09
C ASN A 138 -4.47 -35.16 -23.06
N GLY A 139 -3.66 -34.20 -22.60
CA GLY A 139 -4.03 -32.79 -22.65
C GLY A 139 -4.13 -32.32 -24.09
N GLU A 140 -5.27 -31.74 -24.45
CA GLU A 140 -5.53 -31.16 -25.77
C GLU A 140 -6.20 -29.79 -25.60
N ILE A 141 -6.02 -28.90 -26.57
CA ILE A 141 -6.65 -27.57 -26.59
C ILE A 141 -8.05 -27.68 -27.17
N PHE A 142 -9.05 -27.35 -26.36
CA PHE A 142 -10.44 -27.22 -26.75
C PHE A 142 -10.83 -25.75 -26.82
N ALA A 143 -11.88 -25.46 -27.60
CA ALA A 143 -12.59 -24.19 -27.54
C ALA A 143 -14.09 -24.42 -27.41
N MET A 144 -14.75 -23.55 -26.66
CA MET A 144 -16.21 -23.53 -26.47
C MET A 144 -16.77 -22.12 -26.66
N ASP A 145 -18.07 -22.02 -26.88
CA ASP A 145 -18.78 -20.75 -26.79
C ASP A 145 -18.72 -20.23 -25.35
N ALA A 146 -18.81 -18.90 -25.16
CA ALA A 146 -18.75 -18.25 -23.85
C ALA A 146 -19.80 -18.74 -22.82
N ASP A 147 -20.86 -19.40 -23.27
CA ASP A 147 -21.90 -20.00 -22.42
C ASP A 147 -21.67 -21.49 -22.10
N GLY A 148 -20.52 -22.05 -22.51
CA GLY A 148 -20.16 -23.47 -22.37
C GLY A 148 -20.65 -24.36 -23.52
N GLY A 149 -21.33 -23.79 -24.53
CA GLY A 149 -21.81 -24.50 -25.70
C GLY A 149 -20.72 -24.84 -26.72
N ALA A 150 -21.10 -25.61 -27.74
CA ALA A 150 -20.32 -25.84 -28.97
C ALA A 150 -18.83 -26.22 -28.75
N VAL A 151 -18.55 -27.09 -27.78
CA VAL A 151 -17.19 -27.55 -27.48
C VAL A 151 -16.57 -28.27 -28.69
N VAL A 152 -15.37 -27.86 -29.10
CA VAL A 152 -14.60 -28.43 -30.22
C VAL A 152 -13.15 -28.66 -29.80
N ASN A 153 -12.61 -29.85 -30.09
CA ASN A 153 -11.18 -30.14 -29.96
C ASN A 153 -10.40 -29.52 -31.14
N LEU A 154 -9.43 -28.65 -30.84
CA LEU A 154 -8.62 -27.92 -31.83
C LEU A 154 -7.28 -28.58 -32.12
N THR A 155 -6.70 -29.30 -31.15
CA THR A 155 -5.46 -30.06 -31.32
C THR A 155 -5.75 -31.56 -31.23
N ARG A 156 -4.99 -32.37 -31.98
CA ARG A 156 -5.17 -33.83 -32.02
C ARG A 156 -3.82 -34.48 -32.24
N ASP A 157 -3.03 -34.53 -31.19
CA ASP A 157 -1.69 -35.09 -31.22
C ASP A 157 -1.51 -36.11 -30.08
N PRO A 158 -0.71 -37.18 -30.22
CA PRO A 158 -0.45 -38.08 -29.09
C PRO A 158 0.26 -37.41 -27.90
N SER A 159 0.86 -36.24 -28.10
CA SER A 159 1.52 -35.43 -27.09
C SER A 159 0.57 -34.52 -26.32
N GLY A 160 1.01 -34.02 -25.17
CA GLY A 160 0.19 -33.12 -24.37
C GLY A 160 0.30 -31.67 -24.82
N ASP A 161 -0.84 -30.99 -24.90
CA ASP A 161 -0.98 -29.57 -25.19
C ASP A 161 -1.68 -28.85 -24.01
N TRP A 162 -1.08 -27.78 -23.50
CA TRP A 162 -1.53 -27.09 -22.29
C TRP A 162 -1.45 -25.55 -22.41
N GLN A 163 -2.12 -24.86 -21.49
CA GLN A 163 -2.01 -23.41 -21.27
C GLN A 163 -2.23 -22.56 -22.54
N PRO A 164 -3.41 -22.66 -23.18
CA PRO A 164 -3.70 -21.90 -24.38
C PRO A 164 -3.84 -20.39 -24.09
N CYS A 165 -3.39 -19.56 -25.02
CA CYS A 165 -3.57 -18.11 -25.02
C CYS A 165 -3.94 -17.59 -26.41
N TRP A 166 -5.09 -16.93 -26.53
CA TRP A 166 -5.52 -16.29 -27.77
C TRP A 166 -4.63 -15.11 -28.15
N SER A 167 -4.35 -14.97 -29.45
CA SER A 167 -3.80 -13.73 -30.01
C SER A 167 -4.85 -12.61 -29.95
N PRO A 168 -4.45 -11.33 -29.84
CA PRO A 168 -5.37 -10.20 -29.72
C PRO A 168 -6.22 -9.97 -30.99
N ASP A 169 -5.80 -10.53 -32.13
CA ASP A 169 -6.58 -10.51 -33.38
C ASP A 169 -7.51 -11.73 -33.54
N GLY A 170 -7.43 -12.71 -32.64
CA GLY A 170 -8.26 -13.92 -32.62
C GLY A 170 -7.91 -14.93 -33.71
N ARG A 171 -6.78 -14.77 -34.41
CA ARG A 171 -6.37 -15.68 -35.50
C ARG A 171 -5.57 -16.87 -35.01
N GLN A 172 -4.88 -16.75 -33.88
CA GLN A 172 -3.98 -17.76 -33.38
C GLN A 172 -4.22 -18.07 -31.89
N ILE A 173 -3.80 -19.27 -31.49
CA ILE A 173 -3.69 -19.66 -30.08
C ILE A 173 -2.25 -20.12 -29.86
N ALA A 174 -1.53 -19.46 -28.96
CA ALA A 174 -0.24 -19.94 -28.47
C ALA A 174 -0.47 -20.94 -27.33
N PHE A 175 0.32 -21.99 -27.24
CA PHE A 175 0.18 -23.03 -26.22
C PHE A 175 1.51 -23.77 -26.01
N SER A 176 1.62 -24.49 -24.90
CA SER A 176 2.79 -25.30 -24.56
C SER A 176 2.56 -26.76 -24.97
N SER A 177 3.57 -27.41 -25.53
CA SER A 177 3.46 -28.80 -25.99
C SER A 177 4.76 -29.58 -25.85
N ASP A 178 4.66 -30.88 -25.52
CA ASP A 178 5.80 -31.79 -25.43
C ASP A 178 6.08 -32.59 -26.71
N ARG A 179 5.46 -32.22 -27.84
CA ARG A 179 5.48 -32.97 -29.11
C ARG A 179 6.85 -33.20 -29.75
N GLU A 180 7.84 -32.38 -29.43
CA GLU A 180 9.23 -32.53 -29.91
C GLU A 180 10.20 -33.10 -28.85
N GLY A 181 9.67 -33.52 -27.68
CA GLY A 181 10.39 -34.27 -26.66
C GLY A 181 10.75 -33.48 -25.38
N ASN A 182 10.75 -32.16 -25.44
CA ASN A 182 10.70 -31.23 -24.30
C ASN A 182 9.51 -30.29 -24.50
N ILE A 183 9.13 -29.56 -23.44
CA ILE A 183 8.04 -28.59 -23.52
C ILE A 183 8.56 -27.35 -24.26
N ASP A 184 7.97 -27.05 -25.41
CA ASP A 184 8.22 -25.86 -26.22
C ASP A 184 6.90 -25.08 -26.43
N ILE A 185 7.01 -23.85 -26.92
CA ILE A 185 5.87 -23.01 -27.30
C ILE A 185 5.51 -23.22 -28.77
N PHE A 186 4.23 -23.41 -29.03
CA PHE A 186 3.64 -23.56 -30.36
C PHE A 186 2.52 -22.54 -30.59
N ALA A 187 2.20 -22.27 -31.85
CA ALA A 187 1.04 -21.47 -32.26
C ALA A 187 0.16 -22.24 -33.25
N LEU A 188 -1.13 -22.31 -32.97
CA LEU A 188 -2.17 -22.86 -33.83
C LEU A 188 -2.86 -21.72 -34.59
N ASP A 189 -2.93 -21.81 -35.93
CA ASP A 189 -3.86 -20.99 -36.72
C ASP A 189 -5.27 -21.58 -36.62
N VAL A 190 -6.22 -20.78 -36.12
CA VAL A 190 -7.58 -21.25 -35.78
C VAL A 190 -8.42 -21.58 -37.02
N ASP A 191 -8.18 -20.90 -38.14
CA ASP A 191 -8.94 -21.10 -39.38
C ASP A 191 -8.36 -22.27 -40.20
N GLU A 192 -7.03 -22.35 -40.27
CA GLU A 192 -6.33 -23.35 -41.07
C GLU A 192 -6.10 -24.68 -40.33
N GLY A 193 -6.08 -24.66 -39.00
CA GLY A 193 -5.73 -25.81 -38.16
C GLY A 193 -4.23 -26.15 -38.21
N THR A 194 -3.39 -25.25 -38.72
CA THR A 194 -1.95 -25.45 -38.85
C THR A 194 -1.26 -25.12 -37.54
N VAL A 195 -0.42 -26.02 -37.04
CA VAL A 195 0.42 -25.78 -35.86
C VAL A 195 1.87 -25.47 -36.29
N THR A 196 2.44 -24.41 -35.72
CA THR A 196 3.82 -23.98 -35.93
C THR A 196 4.58 -23.97 -34.61
N GLN A 197 5.80 -24.53 -34.59
CA GLN A 197 6.71 -24.46 -33.45
C GLN A 197 7.39 -23.10 -33.38
N LEU A 198 7.37 -22.44 -32.23
CA LEU A 198 7.98 -21.13 -32.01
C LEU A 198 9.30 -21.22 -31.23
N THR A 199 9.41 -22.14 -30.27
CA THR A 199 10.67 -22.44 -29.56
C THR A 199 11.12 -23.88 -29.83
N SER A 200 12.44 -24.10 -29.81
CA SER A 200 13.06 -25.41 -30.09
C SER A 200 14.35 -25.59 -29.29
N GLY A 201 14.39 -24.96 -28.11
CA GLY A 201 15.55 -24.92 -27.25
C GLY A 201 15.79 -26.26 -26.55
N SER A 202 16.83 -26.32 -25.73
CA SER A 202 16.99 -27.43 -24.77
C SER A 202 16.41 -27.12 -23.38
N THR A 203 15.93 -25.89 -23.21
CA THR A 203 15.25 -25.43 -22.00
C THR A 203 13.76 -25.74 -22.19
N GLU A 204 13.03 -25.96 -21.09
CA GLU A 204 11.58 -26.12 -21.16
C GLU A 204 10.93 -24.73 -21.11
N GLU A 205 9.94 -24.52 -21.97
CA GLU A 205 9.18 -23.27 -22.05
C GLU A 205 7.68 -23.50 -21.89
N TRP A 206 7.04 -22.75 -20.99
CA TRP A 206 5.60 -22.89 -20.68
C TRP A 206 4.87 -21.55 -20.52
N GLU A 207 3.54 -21.59 -20.42
CA GLU A 207 2.66 -20.45 -20.12
C GLU A 207 2.80 -19.26 -21.08
N PRO A 208 2.59 -19.44 -22.40
CA PRO A 208 2.67 -18.35 -23.34
C PRO A 208 1.53 -17.34 -23.14
N CYS A 209 1.85 -16.05 -23.26
CA CYS A 209 0.89 -14.96 -23.22
C CYS A 209 1.19 -13.91 -24.31
N TRP A 210 0.21 -13.64 -25.17
CA TRP A 210 0.34 -12.64 -26.22
C TRP A 210 0.36 -11.21 -25.68
N SER A 211 1.19 -10.35 -26.25
CA SER A 211 1.13 -8.92 -26.00
C SER A 211 -0.14 -8.30 -26.60
N PRO A 212 -0.66 -7.19 -26.04
CA PRO A 212 -1.90 -6.57 -26.51
C PRO A 212 -1.87 -6.12 -27.97
N ASP A 213 -0.68 -5.77 -28.48
CA ASP A 213 -0.44 -5.37 -29.87
C ASP A 213 -0.25 -6.57 -30.83
N GLY A 214 -0.15 -7.79 -30.29
CA GLY A 214 0.04 -9.03 -31.06
C GLY A 214 1.43 -9.19 -31.67
N LEU A 215 2.39 -8.32 -31.30
CA LEU A 215 3.73 -8.34 -31.87
C LEU A 215 4.69 -9.26 -31.11
N ARG A 216 4.37 -9.59 -29.86
CA ARG A 216 5.26 -10.32 -28.95
C ARG A 216 4.51 -11.38 -28.15
N ILE A 217 5.25 -12.35 -27.66
CA ILE A 217 4.77 -13.40 -26.75
C ILE A 217 5.68 -13.43 -25.54
N ALA A 218 5.10 -13.29 -24.35
CA ALA A 218 5.78 -13.58 -23.09
C ALA A 218 5.60 -15.06 -22.74
N PHE A 219 6.58 -15.66 -22.08
CA PHE A 219 6.52 -17.06 -21.65
C PHE A 219 7.51 -17.27 -20.51
N VAL A 220 7.41 -18.41 -19.84
CA VAL A 220 8.36 -18.83 -18.82
C VAL A 220 9.37 -19.78 -19.44
N ALA A 221 10.65 -19.57 -19.18
CA ALA A 221 11.71 -20.50 -19.58
C ALA A 221 12.47 -20.98 -18.35
N GLY A 222 12.69 -22.28 -18.21
CA GLY A 222 13.51 -22.78 -17.12
C GLY A 222 13.40 -24.28 -16.82
N SER A 223 13.42 -24.59 -15.53
CA SER A 223 13.21 -25.94 -14.99
C SER A 223 12.15 -25.86 -13.89
N GLY A 224 11.43 -26.93 -13.56
CA GLY A 224 10.24 -26.88 -12.69
C GLY A 224 10.39 -26.25 -11.29
N THR A 225 11.59 -25.83 -10.87
CA THR A 225 11.84 -25.07 -9.63
C THR A 225 12.51 -23.70 -9.86
N SER A 226 12.76 -23.30 -11.10
CA SER A 226 13.46 -22.06 -11.50
C SER A 226 12.94 -21.64 -12.87
N GLY A 227 11.88 -20.82 -12.90
CA GLY A 227 11.28 -20.24 -14.09
C GLY A 227 11.61 -18.76 -14.21
N GLU A 228 11.92 -18.31 -15.43
CA GLU A 228 12.30 -16.93 -15.72
C GLU A 228 11.37 -16.37 -16.81
N ILE A 229 10.97 -15.11 -16.66
CA ILE A 229 10.08 -14.46 -17.63
C ILE A 229 10.89 -14.04 -18.84
N CYS A 230 10.49 -14.55 -20.00
CA CYS A 230 11.09 -14.28 -21.30
C CYS A 230 10.05 -13.66 -22.25
N VAL A 231 10.52 -12.98 -23.28
CA VAL A 231 9.70 -12.42 -24.36
C VAL A 231 10.35 -12.75 -25.71
N MET A 232 9.54 -13.07 -26.71
CA MET A 232 9.94 -13.24 -28.10
C MET A 232 9.02 -12.44 -29.02
N ASP A 233 9.43 -12.27 -30.28
CA ASP A 233 8.55 -11.79 -31.33
C ASP A 233 7.50 -12.86 -31.66
N ALA A 234 6.35 -12.44 -32.20
CA ALA A 234 5.22 -13.32 -32.55
C ALA A 234 5.59 -14.49 -33.47
N ASP A 235 6.67 -14.38 -34.24
CA ASP A 235 7.17 -15.43 -35.14
C ASP A 235 8.16 -16.41 -34.47
N GLY A 236 8.39 -16.27 -33.17
CA GLY A 236 9.33 -17.09 -32.38
C GLY A 236 10.77 -16.56 -32.39
N SER A 237 11.04 -15.46 -33.09
CA SER A 237 12.39 -14.87 -33.15
C SER A 237 12.67 -13.92 -31.98
N ASN A 238 13.93 -13.47 -31.87
CA ASN A 238 14.36 -12.44 -30.91
C ASN A 238 14.03 -12.72 -29.42
N ILE A 239 14.13 -13.99 -29.00
CA ILE A 239 13.97 -14.38 -27.60
C ILE A 239 14.92 -13.58 -26.69
N ARG A 240 14.35 -12.87 -25.71
CA ARG A 240 15.04 -12.13 -24.65
C ARG A 240 14.53 -12.53 -23.27
N LYS A 241 15.43 -12.67 -22.31
CA LYS A 241 15.11 -12.90 -20.89
C LYS A 241 14.94 -11.56 -20.18
N LEU A 242 13.86 -11.38 -19.41
CA LEU A 242 13.53 -10.13 -18.71
C LEU A 242 13.91 -10.16 -17.23
N THR A 243 13.68 -11.27 -16.53
CA THR A 243 14.02 -11.42 -15.10
C THR A 243 15.41 -12.04 -14.93
N GLN A 244 16.04 -11.86 -13.75
CA GLN A 244 17.27 -12.57 -13.39
C GLN A 244 17.18 -13.03 -11.94
N GLU A 245 17.49 -14.30 -11.68
CA GLU A 245 17.59 -14.87 -10.32
C GLU A 245 16.24 -14.92 -9.57
N MET A 246 15.12 -14.97 -10.30
CA MET A 246 13.82 -15.26 -9.69
C MET A 246 13.70 -16.74 -9.35
N GLU A 247 13.32 -17.04 -8.11
CA GLU A 247 12.83 -18.37 -7.75
C GLU A 247 11.34 -18.41 -8.12
N TRP A 248 10.92 -19.42 -8.88
CA TRP A 248 9.51 -19.64 -9.26
C TRP A 248 8.79 -18.53 -10.04
N GLY A 249 9.45 -17.85 -10.98
CA GLY A 249 8.74 -16.99 -11.94
C GLY A 249 7.77 -17.80 -12.81
N THR A 250 6.47 -17.49 -12.76
CA THR A 250 5.42 -18.22 -13.49
C THR A 250 4.24 -17.30 -13.83
N THR A 251 3.38 -17.73 -14.76
CA THR A 251 2.09 -17.15 -15.14
C THR A 251 2.20 -15.69 -15.59
N PRO A 252 3.01 -15.40 -16.63
CA PRO A 252 3.15 -14.06 -17.15
C PRO A 252 1.84 -13.57 -17.78
N CYS A 253 1.46 -12.34 -17.50
CA CYS A 253 0.34 -11.66 -18.15
C CYS A 253 0.71 -10.20 -18.46
N TRP A 254 0.46 -9.77 -19.69
CA TRP A 254 0.76 -8.41 -20.13
C TRP A 254 -0.22 -7.39 -19.56
N SER A 255 0.31 -6.23 -19.16
CA SER A 255 -0.52 -5.04 -18.92
C SER A 255 -1.16 -4.57 -20.23
N PRO A 256 -2.34 -3.89 -20.20
CA PRO A 256 -3.07 -3.50 -21.40
C PRO A 256 -2.31 -2.54 -22.32
N ASP A 257 -1.42 -1.73 -21.75
CA ASP A 257 -0.53 -0.82 -22.48
C ASP A 257 0.69 -1.52 -23.11
N GLY A 258 0.91 -2.80 -22.79
CA GLY A 258 2.05 -3.58 -23.27
C GLY A 258 3.40 -3.18 -22.69
N LEU A 259 3.44 -2.35 -21.63
CA LEU A 259 4.67 -1.85 -21.03
C LEU A 259 5.20 -2.72 -19.88
N ARG A 260 4.31 -3.50 -19.24
CA ARG A 260 4.64 -4.36 -18.10
C ARG A 260 4.11 -5.78 -18.29
N ILE A 261 4.73 -6.71 -17.58
CA ILE A 261 4.24 -8.09 -17.44
C ILE A 261 4.12 -8.39 -15.94
N ALA A 262 2.92 -8.73 -15.48
CA ALA A 262 2.74 -9.27 -14.13
C ALA A 262 3.03 -10.77 -14.12
N PHE A 263 3.57 -11.27 -13.02
CA PHE A 263 3.88 -12.69 -12.85
C PHE A 263 3.89 -13.05 -11.36
N SER A 264 3.74 -14.34 -11.08
CA SER A 264 3.88 -14.90 -9.73
C SER A 264 5.34 -15.28 -9.50
N GLY A 265 5.88 -15.05 -8.31
CA GLY A 265 7.27 -15.39 -8.02
C GLY A 265 7.63 -15.43 -6.54
N PHE A 266 8.85 -15.91 -6.27
CA PHE A 266 9.51 -15.80 -4.98
C PHE A 266 10.71 -14.85 -5.08
N GLY A 267 10.64 -13.74 -4.36
CA GLY A 267 11.64 -12.68 -4.35
C GLY A 267 11.76 -12.05 -2.97
N ASP A 268 12.98 -11.65 -2.59
CA ASP A 268 13.28 -11.00 -1.29
C ASP A 268 12.81 -11.79 -0.05
N GLY A 269 12.71 -13.12 -0.17
CA GLY A 269 12.30 -14.03 0.90
C GLY A 269 10.78 -14.21 1.07
N PHE A 270 9.95 -13.71 0.14
CA PHE A 270 8.49 -13.84 0.18
C PHE A 270 7.91 -14.26 -1.18
N LEU A 271 6.78 -14.98 -1.14
CA LEU A 271 5.94 -15.21 -2.33
C LEU A 271 5.08 -13.97 -2.60
N GLY A 272 4.77 -13.72 -3.86
CA GLY A 272 3.79 -12.70 -4.22
C GLY A 272 3.67 -12.47 -5.73
N ILE A 273 2.89 -11.44 -6.07
CA ILE A 273 2.75 -10.92 -7.43
C ILE A 273 3.76 -9.79 -7.69
N PHE A 274 4.48 -9.91 -8.80
CA PHE A 274 5.49 -8.96 -9.26
C PHE A 274 5.10 -8.42 -10.65
N ALA A 275 5.69 -7.30 -11.03
CA ALA A 275 5.61 -6.75 -12.38
C ALA A 275 7.01 -6.41 -12.89
N VAL A 276 7.31 -6.78 -14.13
CA VAL A 276 8.56 -6.43 -14.84
C VAL A 276 8.28 -5.42 -15.96
N GLU A 277 9.07 -4.35 -16.02
CA GLU A 277 9.07 -3.42 -17.15
C GLU A 277 9.72 -4.06 -18.37
N VAL A 278 8.99 -4.07 -19.49
CA VAL A 278 9.34 -4.88 -20.66
C VAL A 278 10.63 -4.39 -21.36
N GLU A 279 10.91 -3.09 -21.37
CA GLU A 279 12.09 -2.56 -22.07
C GLU A 279 13.35 -2.47 -21.21
N ARG A 280 13.22 -2.24 -19.90
CA ARG A 280 14.37 -2.13 -18.98
C ARG A 280 14.67 -3.40 -18.20
N GLY A 281 13.68 -4.29 -18.05
CA GLY A 281 13.79 -5.47 -17.19
C GLY A 281 13.76 -5.13 -15.69
N GLU A 282 13.28 -3.95 -15.31
CA GLU A 282 13.16 -3.54 -13.91
C GLU A 282 11.97 -4.26 -13.27
N VAL A 283 12.23 -5.02 -12.20
CA VAL A 283 11.20 -5.76 -11.46
C VAL A 283 10.75 -4.95 -10.25
N SER A 284 9.45 -4.79 -10.10
CA SER A 284 8.79 -4.20 -8.94
C SER A 284 7.81 -5.21 -8.34
N ARG A 285 7.60 -5.15 -7.03
CA ARG A 285 6.64 -6.01 -6.33
C ARG A 285 5.30 -5.29 -6.22
N LEU A 286 4.22 -5.96 -6.62
CA LEU A 286 2.86 -5.42 -6.49
C LEU A 286 2.24 -5.85 -5.15
N LYS A 287 2.40 -7.12 -4.75
CA LYS A 287 1.81 -7.64 -3.52
C LYS A 287 2.79 -8.49 -2.70
N ARG A 288 2.68 -8.40 -1.37
CA ARG A 288 3.46 -9.19 -0.41
C ARG A 288 2.55 -10.19 0.29
N SER A 289 2.91 -11.47 0.25
CA SER A 289 2.20 -12.50 1.02
C SER A 289 3.15 -13.48 1.70
N SER A 290 2.70 -14.03 2.83
CA SER A 290 3.32 -15.21 3.44
C SER A 290 2.69 -16.51 2.96
N LEU A 291 1.70 -16.43 2.07
CA LEU A 291 0.91 -17.52 1.52
C LEU A 291 1.04 -17.54 -0.02
N VAL A 292 0.57 -18.62 -0.67
CA VAL A 292 0.66 -18.76 -2.12
C VAL A 292 -0.20 -17.70 -2.80
N GLU A 293 0.41 -16.95 -3.72
CA GLU A 293 -0.27 -16.06 -4.68
C GLU A 293 0.14 -16.51 -6.09
N ALA A 294 -0.81 -16.73 -6.99
CA ALA A 294 -0.57 -17.31 -8.30
C ALA A 294 -1.46 -16.72 -9.40
N ASN A 295 -1.08 -16.94 -10.67
CA ASN A 295 -1.92 -16.71 -11.85
C ASN A 295 -2.48 -15.28 -12.03
N PRO A 296 -1.63 -14.23 -12.12
CA PRO A 296 -2.12 -12.88 -12.37
C PRO A 296 -2.76 -12.77 -13.77
N SER A 297 -3.88 -12.05 -13.88
CA SER A 297 -4.54 -11.72 -15.14
C SER A 297 -5.00 -10.26 -15.16
N TRP A 298 -4.45 -9.47 -16.09
CA TRP A 298 -4.82 -8.07 -16.27
C TRP A 298 -6.17 -7.92 -16.99
N THR A 299 -6.98 -6.95 -16.60
CA THR A 299 -8.14 -6.51 -17.40
C THR A 299 -7.68 -5.56 -18.50
N ALA A 300 -8.26 -5.67 -19.70
CA ALA A 300 -7.93 -4.89 -20.90
C ALA A 300 -8.45 -3.43 -20.87
N ASP A 301 -8.41 -2.77 -19.71
CA ASP A 301 -8.94 -1.41 -19.45
C ASP A 301 -10.45 -1.40 -19.11
N ALA A 302 -10.78 -1.51 -17.82
CA ALA A 302 -12.15 -1.49 -17.35
C ALA A 302 -12.68 -0.05 -17.36
N GLY A 303 -13.25 0.38 -18.48
CA GLY A 303 -13.94 1.66 -18.61
C GLY A 303 -14.96 1.90 -17.47
N ALA A 304 -15.21 3.18 -17.17
CA ALA A 304 -15.95 3.74 -16.02
C ALA A 304 -17.29 3.07 -15.59
N GLY A 305 -17.88 2.19 -16.40
CA GLY A 305 -19.11 1.45 -16.06
C GLY A 305 -18.96 0.30 -15.06
N PHE A 306 -17.73 -0.13 -14.74
CA PHE A 306 -17.43 -1.15 -13.73
C PHE A 306 -17.62 -0.63 -12.28
N VAL A 307 -17.15 0.60 -12.04
CA VAL A 307 -17.14 1.30 -10.75
C VAL A 307 -18.55 1.53 -10.21
N GLU A 308 -19.50 1.91 -11.07
CA GLU A 308 -20.89 2.20 -10.68
C GLU A 308 -21.72 0.95 -10.30
N ARG A 309 -21.38 -0.25 -10.82
CA ARG A 309 -22.15 -1.49 -10.57
C ARG A 309 -21.65 -2.33 -9.39
N MET A 310 -20.36 -2.23 -9.07
CA MET A 310 -19.74 -2.87 -7.89
C MET A 310 -19.85 -2.02 -6.61
N GLY A 311 -20.50 -0.85 -6.67
CA GLY A 311 -20.61 0.08 -5.53
C GLY A 311 -19.30 0.80 -5.21
N TRP A 312 -18.41 0.97 -6.19
CA TRP A 312 -17.04 1.37 -5.97
C TRP A 312 -16.89 2.89 -5.92
N VAL A 313 -17.43 3.52 -4.89
CA VAL A 313 -17.08 4.91 -4.57
C VAL A 313 -16.68 4.91 -3.09
N PRO A 314 -15.43 5.27 -2.73
CA PRO A 314 -15.13 5.68 -1.37
C PRO A 314 -16.00 6.92 -1.12
N THR A 315 -17.16 6.72 -0.51
CA THR A 315 -18.12 7.81 -0.23
C THR A 315 -17.93 8.35 1.18
N THR A 316 -17.27 7.59 2.05
CA THR A 316 -17.23 7.87 3.48
C THR A 316 -15.95 8.58 3.90
N PHE A 317 -14.78 8.10 3.48
CA PHE A 317 -13.49 8.71 3.79
C PHE A 317 -12.74 9.17 2.53
N ALA A 318 -12.07 10.33 2.65
CA ALA A 318 -11.32 10.96 1.57
C ALA A 318 -10.02 10.20 1.23
N ASP A 319 -9.45 9.49 2.21
CA ASP A 319 -8.27 8.65 2.04
C ASP A 319 -8.66 7.17 2.01
N ARG A 320 -8.20 6.49 0.96
CA ARG A 320 -8.50 5.08 0.69
C ARG A 320 -7.96 4.17 1.78
N ASN A 321 -6.79 4.46 2.36
CA ASN A 321 -6.20 3.65 3.42
C ASN A 321 -6.99 3.78 4.72
N VAL A 322 -7.62 4.95 4.96
CA VAL A 322 -8.57 5.17 6.06
C VAL A 322 -9.84 4.34 5.87
N GLU A 323 -10.47 4.42 4.70
CA GLU A 323 -11.67 3.63 4.36
C GLU A 323 -11.40 2.12 4.51
N MET A 324 -10.26 1.64 4.02
CA MET A 324 -9.89 0.23 4.08
C MET A 324 -9.72 -0.29 5.50
N GLU A 325 -9.00 0.42 6.37
CA GLU A 325 -8.80 0.00 7.75
C GLU A 325 -10.13 -0.02 8.52
N VAL A 326 -10.97 0.98 8.28
CA VAL A 326 -12.32 1.06 8.87
C VAL A 326 -13.16 -0.15 8.45
N ARG A 327 -13.20 -0.48 7.15
CA ARG A 327 -13.94 -1.64 6.65
C ARG A 327 -13.39 -2.96 7.15
N GLN A 328 -12.05 -3.10 7.18
CA GLN A 328 -11.38 -4.29 7.71
C GLN A 328 -11.77 -4.53 9.16
N GLN A 329 -11.78 -3.49 9.99
CA GLN A 329 -12.17 -3.60 11.39
C GLN A 329 -13.65 -3.96 11.58
N LEU A 330 -14.52 -3.52 10.67
CA LEU A 330 -15.94 -3.81 10.69
C LEU A 330 -16.29 -5.17 10.07
N GLU A 331 -15.33 -5.86 9.45
CA GLU A 331 -15.55 -7.08 8.66
C GLU A 331 -16.59 -6.88 7.54
N ILE A 332 -16.72 -5.64 7.04
CA ILE A 332 -17.61 -5.29 5.92
C ILE A 332 -16.80 -5.36 4.62
N LEU A 333 -17.11 -6.36 3.80
CA LEU A 333 -16.41 -6.63 2.53
C LEU A 333 -17.13 -6.04 1.32
N ASP A 334 -18.36 -5.55 1.48
CA ASP A 334 -19.04 -4.80 0.43
C ASP A 334 -18.56 -3.34 0.38
N PHE A 335 -18.71 -2.69 -0.77
CA PHE A 335 -18.34 -1.29 -0.98
C PHE A 335 -19.55 -0.33 -0.87
N GLY A 336 -20.64 -0.75 -0.21
CA GLY A 336 -21.76 0.14 0.08
C GLY A 336 -21.33 1.32 0.98
N GLU A 337 -22.08 2.43 0.93
CA GLU A 337 -21.84 3.58 1.82
C GLU A 337 -21.84 3.12 3.28
N LEU A 338 -20.77 3.43 4.03
CA LEU A 338 -20.73 3.14 5.46
C LEU A 338 -21.70 4.07 6.18
N THR A 339 -22.65 3.47 6.89
CA THR A 339 -23.64 4.21 7.65
C THR A 339 -23.05 4.64 8.99
N ASP A 340 -23.65 5.66 9.62
CA ASP A 340 -23.24 6.06 10.97
C ASP A 340 -23.44 4.94 12.00
N GLU A 341 -24.33 3.97 11.73
CA GLU A 341 -24.51 2.80 12.57
C GLU A 341 -23.30 1.87 12.50
N ASP A 342 -22.77 1.63 11.30
CA ASP A 342 -21.56 0.83 11.08
C ASP A 342 -20.36 1.45 11.81
N LEU A 343 -20.17 2.77 11.61
CA LEU A 343 -19.06 3.52 12.20
C LEU A 343 -19.15 3.63 13.74
N SER A 344 -20.33 3.44 14.32
CA SER A 344 -20.55 3.62 15.76
C SER A 344 -19.78 2.60 16.62
N GLY A 345 -19.42 1.44 16.05
CA GLY A 345 -18.66 0.39 16.71
C GLY A 345 -17.17 0.66 16.85
N ILE A 346 -16.63 1.61 16.07
CA ILE A 346 -15.19 1.87 16.00
C ILE A 346 -14.73 2.69 17.20
N LYS A 347 -13.71 2.17 17.89
CA LYS A 347 -13.14 2.79 19.10
C LYS A 347 -11.65 3.08 18.99
N ASP A 348 -10.92 2.24 18.27
CA ASP A 348 -9.47 2.34 18.17
C ASP A 348 -9.07 2.05 16.73
N LEU A 349 -8.31 2.96 16.12
CA LEU A 349 -7.74 2.80 14.78
C LEU A 349 -6.23 3.01 14.83
N SER A 350 -5.50 2.22 14.04
CA SER A 350 -4.05 2.36 13.88
C SER A 350 -3.68 2.30 12.41
N PHE A 351 -2.99 3.34 11.97
CA PHE A 351 -2.54 3.58 10.61
C PHE A 351 -1.01 3.61 10.55
N TRP A 352 -0.35 2.83 11.42
CA TRP A 352 1.10 2.77 11.43
C TRP A 352 1.63 2.32 10.05
N ARG A 353 2.37 3.20 9.36
CA ARG A 353 2.91 3.00 8.00
C ARG A 353 1.84 2.59 6.98
N ARG A 354 0.79 3.40 6.87
CA ARG A 354 -0.32 3.19 5.93
C ARG A 354 -0.47 4.35 4.94
N GLU A 355 0.58 5.15 4.77
CA GLU A 355 0.63 6.23 3.76
C GLU A 355 -0.60 7.18 3.82
N VAL A 356 -1.14 7.43 5.03
CA VAL A 356 -2.33 8.27 5.18
C VAL A 356 -1.96 9.73 4.93
N THR A 357 -2.73 10.39 4.06
CA THR A 357 -2.50 11.78 3.63
C THR A 357 -3.68 12.70 3.92
N ASP A 358 -4.91 12.18 3.87
CA ASP A 358 -6.15 12.94 4.09
C ASP A 358 -7.00 12.28 5.19
N LEU A 359 -7.56 13.07 6.10
CA LEU A 359 -8.42 12.57 7.17
C LEU A 359 -9.90 12.89 6.93
N GLY A 360 -10.27 13.44 5.77
CA GLY A 360 -11.66 13.76 5.44
C GLY A 360 -12.58 12.55 5.63
N GLY A 361 -13.73 12.76 6.27
CA GLY A 361 -14.66 11.70 6.64
C GLY A 361 -14.44 11.14 8.05
N MET A 362 -13.24 11.28 8.63
CA MET A 362 -12.96 10.82 10.00
C MET A 362 -13.80 11.54 11.05
N GLU A 363 -14.34 12.73 10.76
CA GLU A 363 -15.29 13.43 11.63
C GLU A 363 -16.55 12.61 11.96
N ARG A 364 -16.86 11.58 11.14
CA ARG A 364 -17.99 10.65 11.36
C ARG A 364 -17.71 9.60 12.43
N LEU A 365 -16.45 9.35 12.80
CA LEU A 365 -16.04 8.36 13.81
C LEU A 365 -16.23 8.87 15.24
N VAL A 366 -17.44 9.34 15.59
CA VAL A 366 -17.72 10.10 16.81
C VAL A 366 -17.46 9.36 18.13
N ASN A 367 -17.32 8.03 18.09
CA ASN A 367 -17.03 7.18 19.23
C ASN A 367 -15.54 6.80 19.37
N LEU A 368 -14.68 7.28 18.48
CA LEU A 368 -13.25 6.98 18.49
C LEU A 368 -12.60 7.44 19.80
N GLU A 369 -11.98 6.50 20.51
CA GLU A 369 -11.26 6.70 21.77
C GLU A 369 -9.74 6.71 21.56
N GLY A 370 -9.23 5.96 20.58
CA GLY A 370 -7.82 5.88 20.24
C GLY A 370 -7.54 6.02 18.75
N LEU A 371 -6.55 6.84 18.41
CA LEU A 371 -6.07 7.00 17.03
C LEU A 371 -4.55 7.04 17.00
N ASP A 372 -3.96 6.13 16.24
CA ASP A 372 -2.52 6.08 15.99
C ASP A 372 -2.23 6.33 14.50
N LEU A 373 -1.69 7.51 14.19
CA LEU A 373 -1.19 7.92 12.88
C LEU A 373 0.34 8.07 12.89
N GLY A 374 1.03 7.59 13.93
CA GLY A 374 2.44 7.88 14.16
C GLY A 374 3.39 7.05 13.29
N ASN A 375 4.43 7.67 12.73
CA ASN A 375 5.49 6.97 12.00
C ASN A 375 6.62 6.57 12.96
N ASN A 376 6.42 5.49 13.73
CA ASN A 376 7.40 5.06 14.73
C ASN A 376 8.43 4.06 14.15
N PHE A 377 9.70 4.20 14.52
CA PHE A 377 10.72 3.18 14.27
C PHE A 377 10.67 2.10 15.36
N THR A 378 10.69 0.83 14.96
CA THR A 378 11.02 -0.28 15.86
C THR A 378 12.54 -0.35 16.03
N TYR A 379 13.11 0.38 17.00
CA TYR A 379 14.44 0.05 17.50
C TYR A 379 14.36 -0.68 18.84
N VAL A 380 15.01 -1.84 18.85
CA VAL A 380 15.13 -2.79 19.96
C VAL A 380 15.52 -2.09 21.26
N GLN A 381 14.82 -2.46 22.32
CA GLN A 381 15.11 -2.11 23.70
C GLN A 381 16.55 -2.54 24.06
N VAL A 382 17.48 -1.57 24.16
CA VAL A 382 18.83 -1.83 24.68
C VAL A 382 18.84 -1.55 26.19
N ASP A 383 18.97 -2.62 26.97
CA ASP A 383 19.50 -2.64 28.34
C ASP A 383 18.86 -1.74 29.40
N GLY A 384 17.58 -1.98 29.70
CA GLY A 384 17.01 -1.69 31.03
C GLY A 384 17.01 -0.21 31.44
N VAL A 385 17.09 0.72 30.48
CA VAL A 385 16.85 2.14 30.69
C VAL A 385 15.48 2.46 30.11
N ALA A 386 14.55 2.92 30.94
CA ALA A 386 13.29 3.51 30.48
C ALA A 386 13.54 4.93 29.92
N GLY A 387 14.50 5.05 29.01
CA GLY A 387 14.78 6.27 28.27
C GLY A 387 13.70 6.44 27.22
N ILE A 388 13.08 7.61 27.21
CA ILE A 388 12.09 8.02 26.21
C ILE A 388 12.86 8.32 24.92
N TRP A 389 13.27 7.26 24.22
CA TRP A 389 13.91 7.38 22.93
C TRP A 389 12.87 7.84 21.91
N LEU A 390 13.05 9.04 21.38
CA LEU A 390 12.56 9.36 20.04
C LEU A 390 13.60 8.83 19.04
N PRO A 391 13.17 8.28 17.90
CA PRO A 391 14.05 7.62 16.92
C PRO A 391 15.14 8.53 16.36
N ASP A 392 16.14 7.93 15.71
CA ASP A 392 17.20 8.67 15.01
C ASP A 392 16.62 9.40 13.79
N LEU A 393 16.40 10.71 13.95
CA LEU A 393 15.73 11.60 12.99
C LEU A 393 16.63 12.08 11.83
N SER A 394 17.80 11.46 11.62
CA SER A 394 18.58 11.71 10.40
C SER A 394 18.08 10.92 9.19
N THR A 395 17.01 10.14 9.36
CA THR A 395 16.40 9.32 8.33
C THR A 395 15.46 10.18 7.49
N GLU A 396 15.65 10.17 6.18
CA GLU A 396 14.71 10.77 5.23
C GLU A 396 13.34 10.06 5.37
N PRO A 397 12.21 10.75 5.07
CA PRO A 397 10.91 10.10 5.06
C PRO A 397 10.99 8.82 4.21
N GLU A 398 10.61 7.68 4.79
CA GLU A 398 10.49 6.45 4.00
C GLU A 398 9.22 6.55 3.14
N GLU A 399 9.19 5.83 2.02
CA GLU A 399 8.06 5.87 1.07
C GLU A 399 6.72 5.49 1.72
N ASP A 400 6.73 4.73 2.82
CA ASP A 400 5.54 4.18 3.51
C ASP A 400 5.01 5.05 4.68
N TRP A 401 5.55 6.25 4.88
CA TRP A 401 5.16 7.12 6.01
C TRP A 401 3.85 7.85 5.78
N ASN A 402 3.06 8.03 6.84
CA ASN A 402 1.93 8.95 6.83
C ASN A 402 2.41 10.40 6.62
N GLN A 403 1.65 11.19 5.87
CA GLN A 403 1.94 12.57 5.51
C GLN A 403 0.80 13.52 5.92
N VAL A 404 0.14 13.24 7.04
CA VAL A 404 -1.02 14.01 7.50
C VAL A 404 -0.63 15.44 7.86
N ARG A 405 -1.18 16.41 7.12
CA ARG A 405 -0.99 17.85 7.41
C ARG A 405 -2.22 18.48 8.05
N ASP A 406 -3.40 18.21 7.47
CA ASP A 406 -4.66 18.74 7.96
C ASP A 406 -5.31 17.78 8.96
N ILE A 407 -5.41 18.21 10.20
CA ILE A 407 -6.08 17.48 11.28
C ILE A 407 -7.45 18.08 11.64
N SER A 408 -8.00 18.97 10.80
CA SER A 408 -9.33 19.56 11.00
C SER A 408 -10.46 18.53 11.14
N PRO A 409 -10.45 17.37 10.47
CA PRO A 409 -11.47 16.33 10.67
C PRO A 409 -11.52 15.77 12.11
N LEU A 410 -10.42 15.89 12.87
CA LEU A 410 -10.37 15.40 14.24
C LEU A 410 -11.09 16.31 15.26
N ALA A 411 -11.42 17.55 14.90
CA ALA A 411 -11.90 18.56 15.84
C ALA A 411 -13.17 18.16 16.61
N GLY A 412 -14.02 17.34 15.99
CA GLY A 412 -15.29 16.85 16.56
C GLY A 412 -15.18 15.59 17.42
N LEU A 413 -14.03 14.91 17.42
CA LEU A 413 -13.86 13.57 18.00
C LEU A 413 -13.62 13.62 19.52
N THR A 414 -14.56 14.24 20.24
CA THR A 414 -14.46 14.56 21.67
C THR A 414 -14.33 13.35 22.62
N GLN A 415 -14.48 12.12 22.11
CA GLN A 415 -14.24 10.89 22.86
C GLN A 415 -12.77 10.48 22.91
N LEU A 416 -11.91 11.05 22.06
CA LEU A 416 -10.49 10.71 21.98
C LEU A 416 -9.79 10.85 23.33
N LYS A 417 -9.12 9.78 23.72
CA LYS A 417 -8.29 9.63 24.94
C LYS A 417 -6.82 9.49 24.61
N THR A 418 -6.50 8.89 23.47
CA THR A 418 -5.13 8.68 23.00
C THR A 418 -5.01 9.09 21.54
N LEU A 419 -4.05 9.96 21.25
CA LEU A 419 -3.75 10.40 19.89
C LEU A 419 -2.24 10.36 19.66
N ASP A 420 -1.81 9.65 18.64
CA ASP A 420 -0.43 9.65 18.15
C ASP A 420 -0.39 10.23 16.74
N LEU A 421 0.31 11.35 16.59
CA LEU A 421 0.55 12.07 15.33
C LEU A 421 2.07 12.18 15.06
N ASN A 422 2.88 11.32 15.69
CA ASN A 422 4.32 11.41 15.63
C ASN A 422 4.83 11.38 14.18
N LEU A 423 5.74 12.30 13.84
CA LEU A 423 6.39 12.36 12.53
C LEU A 423 5.42 12.55 11.36
N ASN A 424 4.43 13.41 11.55
CA ASN A 424 3.58 13.94 10.48
C ASN A 424 3.82 15.45 10.30
N PRO A 425 3.62 16.04 9.10
CA PRO A 425 3.86 17.45 8.82
C PRO A 425 2.75 18.40 9.36
N VAL A 426 2.22 18.12 10.56
CA VAL A 426 1.17 18.92 11.21
C VAL A 426 1.71 20.28 11.64
N GLU A 427 0.97 21.34 11.32
CA GLU A 427 1.32 22.74 11.65
C GLU A 427 0.31 23.37 12.61
N ASP A 428 -0.99 23.22 12.34
CA ASP A 428 -2.07 23.81 13.13
C ASP A 428 -2.65 22.82 14.15
N LEU A 429 -2.52 23.16 15.44
CA LEU A 429 -3.06 22.37 16.55
C LEU A 429 -4.45 22.82 17.00
N SER A 430 -5.04 23.86 16.39
CA SER A 430 -6.37 24.38 16.74
C SER A 430 -7.46 23.30 16.79
N PRO A 431 -7.48 22.29 15.88
CA PRO A 431 -8.44 21.19 15.96
C PRO A 431 -8.38 20.38 17.26
N LEU A 432 -7.23 20.34 17.94
CA LEU A 432 -7.07 19.57 19.18
C LEU A 432 -7.69 20.26 20.41
N ALA A 433 -7.97 21.57 20.36
CA ALA A 433 -8.37 22.35 21.54
C ALA A 433 -9.66 21.84 22.20
N GLY A 434 -10.57 21.24 21.43
CA GLY A 434 -11.84 20.68 21.90
C GLY A 434 -11.72 19.28 22.52
N LEU A 435 -10.59 18.58 22.33
CA LEU A 435 -10.40 17.17 22.68
C LEU A 435 -10.04 16.97 24.15
N THR A 436 -10.84 17.57 25.03
CA THR A 436 -10.60 17.68 26.49
C THR A 436 -10.55 16.35 27.25
N ARG A 437 -10.87 15.23 26.60
CA ARG A 437 -10.73 13.87 27.14
C ARG A 437 -9.36 13.25 26.89
N LEU A 438 -8.50 13.87 26.09
CA LEU A 438 -7.15 13.38 25.81
C LEU A 438 -6.35 13.20 27.11
N THR A 439 -5.81 12.00 27.26
CA THR A 439 -4.95 11.59 28.37
C THR A 439 -3.53 11.29 27.92
N ARG A 440 -3.34 10.96 26.63
CA ARG A 440 -2.05 10.73 25.99
C ARG A 440 -2.03 11.43 24.63
N LEU A 441 -0.99 12.23 24.40
CA LEU A 441 -0.74 12.88 23.12
C LEU A 441 0.75 12.72 22.77
N THR A 442 1.02 12.17 21.59
CA THR A 442 2.36 12.15 20.98
C THR A 442 2.31 12.97 19.70
N LEU A 443 3.19 13.95 19.59
CA LEU A 443 3.22 14.89 18.48
C LEU A 443 4.65 15.39 18.30
N TYR A 444 5.35 14.86 17.30
CA TYR A 444 6.62 15.38 16.81
C TYR A 444 6.42 15.91 15.40
N SER A 445 6.65 17.20 15.20
CA SER A 445 6.71 17.80 13.86
C SER A 445 7.57 19.04 13.86
N ASP A 446 8.44 19.17 12.85
CA ASP A 446 9.32 20.32 12.72
C ASP A 446 8.59 21.63 12.39
N GLN A 447 7.28 21.56 12.08
CA GLN A 447 6.45 22.71 11.71
C GLN A 447 5.67 23.33 12.89
N ILE A 448 5.62 22.68 14.05
CA ILE A 448 4.84 23.18 15.19
C ILE A 448 5.56 24.33 15.89
N GLU A 449 4.88 25.46 16.05
CA GLU A 449 5.34 26.62 16.82
C GLU A 449 4.44 26.95 18.01
N ASP A 450 3.12 26.91 17.83
CA ASP A 450 2.14 27.36 18.83
C ASP A 450 1.51 26.20 19.63
N LEU A 451 1.69 26.22 20.95
CA LEU A 451 1.10 25.25 21.88
C LEU A 451 -0.19 25.76 22.55
N ALA A 452 -0.63 26.99 22.28
CA ALA A 452 -1.84 27.57 22.89
C ALA A 452 -3.09 26.67 22.78
N PRO A 453 -3.34 25.96 21.65
CA PRO A 453 -4.46 25.02 21.56
C PRO A 453 -4.45 23.90 22.61
N LEU A 454 -3.29 23.54 23.15
CA LEU A 454 -3.15 22.46 24.13
C LEU A 454 -3.51 22.90 25.57
N ALA A 455 -3.59 24.20 25.85
CA ALA A 455 -3.75 24.71 27.22
C ALA A 455 -5.00 24.20 27.96
N GLY A 456 -6.07 23.88 27.21
CA GLY A 456 -7.31 23.34 27.74
C GLY A 456 -7.30 21.83 28.04
N LEU A 457 -6.26 21.09 27.61
CA LEU A 457 -6.18 19.64 27.69
C LEU A 457 -5.70 19.14 29.07
N VAL A 458 -6.34 19.63 30.12
CA VAL A 458 -5.95 19.41 31.53
C VAL A 458 -6.05 17.95 32.00
N GLN A 459 -6.60 17.06 31.18
CA GLN A 459 -6.65 15.61 31.43
C GLN A 459 -5.39 14.86 31.00
N LEU A 460 -4.48 15.51 30.26
CA LEU A 460 -3.24 14.90 29.81
C LEU A 460 -2.41 14.39 31.00
N SER A 461 -2.02 13.12 30.89
CA SER A 461 -1.15 12.42 31.83
C SER A 461 0.21 12.09 31.22
N HIS A 462 0.25 11.96 29.89
CA HIS A 462 1.44 11.73 29.08
C HIS A 462 1.40 12.70 27.91
N LEU A 463 2.43 13.52 27.79
CA LEU A 463 2.58 14.45 26.68
C LEU A 463 4.00 14.31 26.12
N LYS A 464 4.10 13.95 24.85
CA LYS A 464 5.35 13.93 24.10
C LYS A 464 5.24 14.94 22.98
N LEU A 465 6.11 15.93 23.05
CA LEU A 465 6.22 17.01 22.07
C LEU A 465 7.64 17.04 21.53
N GLY A 466 7.77 17.38 20.26
CA GLY A 466 9.04 17.80 19.70
C GLY A 466 8.89 18.45 18.34
N GLY A 467 9.90 19.21 17.94
CA GLY A 467 9.84 20.01 16.73
C GLY A 467 10.67 21.27 16.81
N GLY A 468 11.36 21.61 15.73
CA GLY A 468 12.38 22.67 15.72
C GLY A 468 11.94 24.10 16.05
N GLN A 469 10.64 24.40 16.14
CA GLN A 469 10.13 25.78 16.24
C GLN A 469 9.39 26.14 17.55
N ILE A 470 9.17 25.20 18.48
CA ILE A 470 8.46 25.49 19.75
C ILE A 470 9.32 26.39 20.65
N ARG A 471 8.79 27.56 21.06
CA ARG A 471 9.53 28.53 21.90
C ARG A 471 8.82 28.96 23.19
N ASP A 472 7.57 28.58 23.39
CA ASP A 472 6.80 28.97 24.57
C ASP A 472 6.14 27.74 25.21
N LEU A 473 6.48 27.49 26.48
CA LEU A 473 5.91 26.40 27.28
C LEU A 473 4.82 26.88 28.24
N SER A 474 4.50 28.18 28.26
CA SER A 474 3.44 28.77 29.09
C SER A 474 2.08 28.09 28.93
N PRO A 475 1.67 27.62 27.72
CA PRO A 475 0.43 26.86 27.55
C PRO A 475 0.37 25.57 28.38
N LEU A 476 1.52 24.99 28.77
CA LEU A 476 1.58 23.73 29.52
C LEU A 476 1.37 23.91 31.02
N ALA A 477 1.53 25.12 31.57
CA ALA A 477 1.59 25.36 33.02
C ALA A 477 0.35 24.85 33.80
N GLY A 478 -0.83 24.79 33.15
CA GLY A 478 -2.09 24.32 33.74
C GLY A 478 -2.29 22.79 33.80
N MET A 479 -1.38 22.00 33.23
CA MET A 479 -1.56 20.55 33.03
C MET A 479 -1.29 19.71 34.29
N SER A 480 -2.10 19.92 35.31
CA SER A 480 -1.94 19.35 36.67
C SER A 480 -1.98 17.81 36.78
N ARG A 481 -2.37 17.10 35.71
CA ARG A 481 -2.40 15.62 35.65
C ARG A 481 -1.18 15.00 34.99
N LEU A 482 -0.28 15.79 34.41
CA LEU A 482 0.91 15.27 33.74
C LEU A 482 1.81 14.49 34.70
N THR A 483 2.17 13.28 34.29
CA THR A 483 3.11 12.40 34.98
C THR A 483 4.37 12.15 34.16
N LEU A 484 4.23 12.21 32.83
CA LEU A 484 5.32 12.13 31.85
C LEU A 484 5.22 13.30 30.90
N LEU A 485 6.31 14.06 30.78
CA LEU A 485 6.47 15.13 29.82
C LEU A 485 7.79 14.95 29.06
N THR A 486 7.71 14.93 27.74
CA THR A 486 8.86 14.98 26.85
C THR A 486 8.73 16.21 25.96
N ILE A 487 9.78 17.02 25.91
CA ILE A 487 9.92 18.16 25.01
C ILE A 487 11.30 18.03 24.36
N TRP A 488 11.34 17.57 23.12
CA TRP A 488 12.58 17.19 22.45
C TRP A 488 12.82 18.04 21.20
N GLY A 489 14.06 18.47 20.96
CA GLY A 489 14.43 19.13 19.69
C GLY A 489 13.88 20.55 19.50
N THR A 490 13.34 21.19 20.55
CA THR A 490 12.61 22.47 20.46
C THR A 490 13.48 23.72 20.60
N GLN A 491 14.81 23.59 20.57
CA GLN A 491 15.74 24.70 20.82
C GLN A 491 15.51 25.42 22.16
N MET A 492 14.84 24.80 23.13
CA MET A 492 14.30 25.51 24.28
C MET A 492 15.36 25.91 25.29
N SER A 493 15.23 27.07 25.93
CA SER A 493 16.18 27.53 26.95
C SER A 493 15.53 27.92 28.28
N ASP A 494 14.28 28.40 28.26
CA ASP A 494 13.51 28.73 29.45
C ASP A 494 12.57 27.57 29.80
N VAL A 495 12.73 27.03 31.01
CA VAL A 495 11.91 25.95 31.56
C VAL A 495 11.10 26.40 32.78
N SER A 496 11.09 27.70 33.06
CA SER A 496 10.31 28.29 34.16
C SER A 496 8.80 28.06 34.07
N PRO A 497 8.17 27.89 32.89
CA PRO A 497 6.74 27.54 32.84
C PRO A 497 6.41 26.14 33.37
N LEU A 498 7.40 25.25 33.52
CA LEU A 498 7.18 23.85 33.93
C LEU A 498 7.13 23.66 35.46
N VAL A 499 7.45 24.70 36.23
CA VAL A 499 7.65 24.59 37.70
C VAL A 499 6.39 24.17 38.45
N ASP A 500 5.21 24.52 37.94
CA ASP A 500 3.92 24.22 38.56
C ASP A 500 3.37 22.82 38.20
N LEU A 501 4.09 22.05 37.38
CA LEU A 501 3.73 20.68 36.99
C LEU A 501 4.06 19.67 38.10
N GLY A 502 3.41 19.82 39.25
CA GLY A 502 3.73 19.13 40.50
C GLY A 502 3.52 17.61 40.52
N ARG A 503 3.05 16.98 39.44
CA ARG A 503 2.88 15.51 39.31
C ARG A 503 3.87 14.85 38.35
N VAL A 504 4.67 15.63 37.63
CA VAL A 504 5.60 15.09 36.63
C VAL A 504 6.68 14.29 37.36
N GLY A 505 6.67 12.98 37.13
CA GLY A 505 7.64 12.04 37.68
C GLY A 505 8.81 11.80 36.73
N VAL A 506 8.54 11.89 35.42
CA VAL A 506 9.51 11.72 34.35
C VAL A 506 9.46 12.94 33.43
N LEU A 507 10.59 13.64 33.36
CA LEU A 507 10.76 14.82 32.50
C LEU A 507 11.94 14.59 31.56
N ASP A 508 11.69 14.66 30.26
CA ASP A 508 12.72 14.63 29.23
C ASP A 508 12.72 15.94 28.45
N LEU A 509 13.85 16.64 28.54
CA LEU A 509 14.13 17.93 27.91
C LEU A 509 15.40 17.82 27.05
N SER A 510 15.71 16.63 26.56
CA SER A 510 16.92 16.38 25.77
C SER A 510 16.86 17.11 24.42
N TYR A 511 18.03 17.39 23.84
CA TYR A 511 18.17 18.08 22.54
C TYR A 511 17.54 19.48 22.52
N ASN A 512 17.85 20.29 23.53
CA ASN A 512 17.43 21.68 23.65
C ASN A 512 18.64 22.61 23.87
N GLN A 513 18.39 23.85 24.31
CA GLN A 513 19.42 24.87 24.59
C GLN A 513 19.42 25.31 26.07
N ILE A 514 18.98 24.43 26.97
CA ILE A 514 18.85 24.72 28.40
C ILE A 514 20.22 24.96 29.02
N ARG A 515 20.30 25.98 29.88
CA ARG A 515 21.52 26.34 30.62
C ARG A 515 21.33 26.31 32.13
N ASP A 516 20.12 26.64 32.59
CA ASP A 516 19.78 26.77 34.00
C ASP A 516 18.70 25.75 34.39
N LEU A 517 18.98 24.96 35.41
CA LEU A 517 18.08 23.95 35.96
C LEU A 517 17.38 24.41 37.25
N SER A 518 17.73 25.59 37.76
CA SER A 518 17.20 26.14 39.02
C SER A 518 15.66 26.18 39.07
N PRO A 519 14.93 26.52 38.00
CA PRO A 519 13.46 26.51 38.05
C PRO A 519 12.89 25.13 38.42
N LEU A 520 13.50 24.06 37.94
CA LEU A 520 12.98 22.68 38.09
C LEU A 520 13.08 22.14 39.53
N VAL A 521 13.89 22.74 40.40
CA VAL A 521 14.13 22.26 41.78
C VAL A 521 12.83 22.17 42.59
N SER A 522 11.84 23.00 42.26
CA SER A 522 10.53 23.03 42.92
C SER A 522 9.61 21.85 42.56
N MET A 523 9.96 21.06 41.53
CA MET A 523 9.15 19.93 41.07
C MET A 523 9.27 18.72 42.01
N ALA A 524 8.44 18.71 43.06
CA ALA A 524 8.54 17.75 44.17
C ALA A 524 8.36 16.28 43.79
N SER A 525 7.66 15.97 42.70
CA SER A 525 7.43 14.60 42.21
C SER A 525 8.49 14.09 41.23
N LEU A 526 9.45 14.93 40.83
CA LEU A 526 10.41 14.57 39.78
C LEU A 526 11.38 13.48 40.27
N THR A 527 11.34 12.33 39.61
CA THR A 527 12.20 11.17 39.93
C THR A 527 13.22 10.87 38.84
N ARG A 528 12.92 11.21 37.59
CA ARG A 528 13.80 11.00 36.43
C ARG A 528 13.83 12.26 35.58
N LEU A 529 15.04 12.75 35.33
CA LEU A 529 15.28 13.95 34.53
C LEU A 529 16.29 13.65 33.42
N TYR A 530 15.88 13.77 32.17
CA TYR A 530 16.78 13.66 31.02
C TYR A 530 16.98 15.05 30.42
N VAL A 531 18.22 15.51 30.39
CA VAL A 531 18.61 16.84 29.86
C VAL A 531 19.82 16.69 28.94
N SER A 532 19.92 15.55 28.25
CA SER A 532 21.03 15.26 27.34
C SER A 532 21.06 16.27 26.18
N LYS A 533 22.24 16.54 25.61
CA LYS A 533 22.44 17.44 24.47
C LYS A 533 21.85 18.83 24.69
N ASN A 534 22.18 19.43 25.83
CA ASN A 534 21.85 20.80 26.20
C ASN A 534 23.12 21.66 26.38
N GLN A 535 23.00 22.85 26.97
CA GLN A 535 24.09 23.79 27.22
C GLN A 535 24.41 23.95 28.72
N ILE A 536 24.12 22.92 29.51
CA ILE A 536 24.24 22.95 30.97
C ILE A 536 25.71 22.91 31.39
N ARG A 537 26.10 23.85 32.26
CA ARG A 537 27.44 23.93 32.86
C ARG A 537 27.43 23.66 34.36
N ASP A 538 26.41 24.13 35.05
CA ASP A 538 26.22 23.99 36.50
C ASP A 538 25.10 22.98 36.76
N ILE A 539 25.37 22.01 37.62
CA ILE A 539 24.41 20.98 38.02
C ILE A 539 24.14 21.01 39.52
N SER A 540 24.64 22.01 40.25
CA SER A 540 24.37 22.15 41.68
C SER A 540 22.87 22.20 42.02
N PRO A 541 21.95 22.73 41.18
CA PRO A 541 20.50 22.60 41.44
C PRO A 541 20.02 21.15 41.56
N LEU A 542 20.66 20.18 40.86
CA LEU A 542 20.29 18.77 40.93
C LEU A 542 20.47 18.19 42.34
N LEU A 543 21.36 18.76 43.15
CA LEU A 543 21.59 18.33 44.52
C LEU A 543 20.44 18.73 45.46
N GLU A 544 19.57 19.64 45.06
CA GLU A 544 18.45 20.11 45.87
C GLU A 544 17.19 19.23 45.73
N PHE A 545 17.13 18.39 44.69
CA PHE A 545 16.02 17.46 44.51
C PHE A 545 16.00 16.39 45.61
N SER A 546 14.80 16.14 46.14
CA SER A 546 14.59 15.19 47.23
C SER A 546 14.27 13.76 46.77
N GLN A 547 13.69 13.61 45.57
CA GLN A 547 13.21 12.32 45.03
C GLN A 547 13.93 11.89 43.73
N LEU A 548 14.91 12.68 43.27
CA LEU A 548 15.63 12.38 42.03
C LEU A 548 16.39 11.06 42.18
N SER A 549 16.12 10.13 41.28
CA SER A 549 16.67 8.77 41.27
C SER A 549 17.52 8.49 40.03
N GLU A 550 17.24 9.18 38.91
CA GLU A 550 17.98 9.06 37.65
C GLU A 550 18.12 10.41 36.96
N VAL A 551 19.30 10.68 36.40
CA VAL A 551 19.56 11.86 35.56
C VAL A 551 20.38 11.52 34.32
N GLY A 552 19.95 11.98 33.15
CA GLY A 552 20.70 11.91 31.90
C GLY A 552 21.38 13.25 31.58
N LEU A 553 22.72 13.24 31.47
CA LEU A 553 23.54 14.45 31.27
C LEU A 553 24.40 14.42 29.99
N TYR A 554 24.27 13.38 29.16
CA TYR A 554 25.07 13.19 27.95
C TYR A 554 25.17 14.47 27.12
N GLY A 555 26.34 14.78 26.55
CA GLY A 555 26.48 15.86 25.58
C GLY A 555 26.32 17.29 26.11
N ASN A 556 26.38 17.51 27.44
CA ASN A 556 26.41 18.84 28.05
C ASN A 556 27.83 19.35 28.31
N PRO A 557 28.09 20.67 28.19
CA PRO A 557 29.38 21.29 28.49
C PRO A 557 29.62 21.50 30.00
N LEU A 558 29.50 20.45 30.82
CA LEU A 558 29.62 20.53 32.28
C LEU A 558 30.92 21.23 32.73
N GLY A 559 30.85 22.14 33.69
CA GLY A 559 32.01 22.82 34.27
C GLY A 559 32.86 21.93 35.19
N GLU A 560 34.02 22.44 35.62
CA GLU A 560 34.96 21.71 36.50
C GLU A 560 34.30 21.31 37.82
N LYS A 561 33.67 22.27 38.53
CA LYS A 561 32.92 21.99 39.77
C LYS A 561 31.84 20.92 39.57
N ALA A 562 31.08 21.01 38.47
CA ALA A 562 30.05 20.03 38.16
C ALA A 562 30.64 18.62 38.03
N ARG A 563 31.79 18.48 37.35
CA ARG A 563 32.46 17.20 37.12
C ARG A 563 33.13 16.62 38.36
N GLU A 564 33.82 17.46 39.12
CA GLU A 564 34.71 17.02 40.20
C GLU A 564 34.02 16.98 41.57
N VAL A 565 32.96 17.76 41.78
CA VAL A 565 32.29 17.91 43.08
C VAL A 565 30.84 17.45 43.02
N ASP A 566 30.04 18.06 42.12
CA ASP A 566 28.59 17.88 42.17
C ASP A 566 28.15 16.49 41.64
N LEU A 567 28.81 15.96 40.59
CA LEU A 567 28.57 14.61 40.08
C LEU A 567 28.84 13.49 41.11
N PRO A 568 30.02 13.46 41.79
CA PRO A 568 30.23 12.53 42.90
C PRO A 568 29.19 12.68 44.02
N ALA A 569 28.79 13.91 44.35
CA ALA A 569 27.79 14.15 45.39
C ALA A 569 26.40 13.61 45.00
N LEU A 570 25.99 13.74 43.74
CA LEU A 570 24.76 13.12 43.22
C LEU A 570 24.80 11.60 43.31
N ARG A 571 25.92 10.98 42.90
CA ARG A 571 26.09 9.53 42.99
C ARG A 571 26.09 9.04 44.44
N ALA A 572 26.69 9.79 45.36
CA ALA A 572 26.67 9.48 46.80
C ALA A 572 25.26 9.57 47.40
N LYS A 573 24.37 10.39 46.83
CA LYS A 573 22.93 10.42 47.15
C LYS A 573 22.15 9.24 46.56
N GLY A 574 22.78 8.35 45.79
CA GLY A 574 22.14 7.20 45.15
C GLY A 574 21.48 7.51 43.81
N VAL A 575 21.72 8.69 43.23
CA VAL A 575 21.19 9.06 41.90
C VAL A 575 21.97 8.32 40.81
N ARG A 576 21.26 7.61 39.94
CA ARG A 576 21.83 7.00 38.73
C ARG A 576 22.12 8.10 37.70
N VAL A 577 23.39 8.34 37.42
CA VAL A 577 23.81 9.31 36.40
C VAL A 577 24.13 8.58 35.10
N ILE A 578 23.42 8.92 34.04
CA ILE A 578 23.60 8.39 32.69
C ILE A 578 24.34 9.45 31.87
N PHE A 579 25.42 9.00 31.24
CA PHE A 579 26.23 9.78 30.33
C PHE A 579 26.09 9.27 28.91
#